data_AF-A0A512AAZ0-F1
#
_entry.id   AF-A0A512AAZ0-F1
#
_cell.length_a   1.000
_cell.length_b   1.000
_cell.length_c   1.000
_cell.angle_alpha   90.00
_cell.angle_beta   90.00
_cell.angle_gamma   90.00
#
_symmetry.space_group_name_H-M   'P 1'
#
loop_
_entity.id
_entity.type
_entity.pdbx_description
1 polymer ?
#
loop_
_entity_poly.entity_id
_entity_poly.type
_entity_poly.pdbx_seq_one_letter_code
_entity_poly.pdbx_strand_id
1 'polypeptide(L)'
;MNTYFENFEKELKLVDEKLDILSEWHLAKDHRGATEITEDCRSAISQLWFQFYKLSKVYKKQEASHEDFFNRNVENLLGELKKYDDECTERHGQAPDWLLFNFLDRAIKENNLSNGIDHATASTWMYLRSLVAADLQKRGLLK
;
A
#
# COMPACT_ATOMS: atom_id res chain seq x y z
N MET A 1 -4.76 -8.26 4.31
CA MET A 1 -4.64 -8.89 2.97
C MET A 1 -3.99 -10.27 3.06
N ASN A 2 -2.80 -10.42 3.65
CA ASN A 2 -2.15 -11.75 3.77
C ASN A 2 -3.02 -12.80 4.50
N THR A 3 -3.63 -12.46 5.63
CA THR A 3 -4.55 -13.37 6.36
C THR A 3 -5.74 -13.83 5.52
N TYR A 4 -6.24 -12.98 4.61
CA TYR A 4 -7.33 -13.36 3.70
C TYR A 4 -6.86 -14.39 2.67
N PHE A 5 -5.67 -14.18 2.07
CA PHE A 5 -5.09 -15.15 1.15
C PHE A 5 -4.80 -16.49 1.81
N GLU A 6 -4.28 -16.48 3.04
CA GLU A 6 -4.00 -17.70 3.81
C GLU A 6 -5.28 -18.48 4.13
N ASN A 7 -6.35 -17.79 4.53
CA ASN A 7 -7.64 -18.44 4.78
C ASN A 7 -8.24 -19.00 3.49
N PHE A 8 -8.19 -18.24 2.40
CA PHE A 8 -8.68 -18.69 1.10
C PHE A 8 -7.89 -19.89 0.57
N GLU A 9 -6.56 -19.92 0.71
CA GLU A 9 -5.74 -21.06 0.29
C GLU A 9 -6.09 -22.33 1.08
N LYS A 10 -6.37 -22.21 2.38
CA LYS A 10 -6.85 -23.33 3.20
C LYS A 10 -8.21 -23.85 2.72
N GLU A 11 -9.14 -22.94 2.45
CA GLU A 11 -10.47 -23.31 1.93
C GLU A 11 -10.36 -24.00 0.55
N LEU A 12 -9.50 -23.49 -0.33
CA LEU A 12 -9.25 -24.07 -1.65
C LEU A 12 -8.73 -25.51 -1.55
N LYS A 13 -7.74 -25.75 -0.68
CA LYS A 13 -7.20 -27.09 -0.42
C LYS A 13 -8.29 -28.06 0.04
N LEU A 14 -9.16 -27.60 0.93
CA LEU A 14 -10.27 -28.40 1.46
C LEU A 14 -11.32 -28.71 0.37
N VAL A 15 -11.51 -27.82 -0.60
CA VAL A 15 -12.37 -28.07 -1.77
C VAL A 15 -11.73 -29.10 -2.69
N ASP A 16 -10.43 -28.99 -2.97
CA ASP A 16 -9.69 -29.96 -3.80
C ASP A 16 -9.75 -31.37 -3.19
N GLU A 17 -9.48 -31.50 -1.88
CA GLU A 17 -9.59 -32.78 -1.16
C GLU A 17 -10.99 -33.40 -1.26
N LYS A 18 -12.05 -32.58 -1.22
CA LYS A 18 -13.43 -33.06 -1.37
C LYS A 18 -13.75 -33.49 -2.80
N LEU A 19 -13.22 -32.80 -3.80
CA LEU A 19 -13.38 -33.17 -5.20
C LEU A 19 -12.64 -34.48 -5.51
N ASP A 20 -11.47 -34.72 -4.92
CA ASP A 20 -10.75 -35.99 -5.03
C ASP A 20 -11.59 -37.15 -4.52
N ILE A 21 -12.11 -37.04 -3.28
CA ILE A 21 -12.97 -38.07 -2.68
C ILE A 21 -14.22 -38.32 -3.55
N LEU A 22 -14.85 -37.26 -4.06
CA LEU A 22 -16.05 -37.38 -4.90
C LEU A 22 -15.74 -38.07 -6.24
N SER A 23 -14.61 -37.72 -6.86
CA SER A 23 -14.14 -38.32 -8.11
C SER A 23 -13.88 -39.82 -7.95
N GLU A 24 -13.16 -40.20 -6.88
CA GLU A 24 -12.90 -41.60 -6.51
C GLU A 24 -14.19 -42.38 -6.25
N TRP A 25 -15.14 -41.76 -5.56
CA TRP A 25 -16.45 -42.37 -5.30
C TRP A 25 -17.23 -42.62 -6.58
N HIS A 26 -17.25 -41.66 -7.51
CA HIS A 26 -17.88 -41.83 -8.82
C HIS A 26 -17.20 -42.89 -9.68
N LEU A 27 -15.87 -42.95 -9.66
CA LEU A 27 -15.08 -43.99 -10.31
C LEU A 27 -15.43 -45.39 -9.79
N ALA A 28 -15.50 -45.56 -8.46
CA ALA A 28 -15.85 -46.84 -7.83
C ALA A 28 -17.27 -47.31 -8.15
N LYS A 29 -18.15 -46.40 -8.60
CA LYS A 29 -19.53 -46.68 -9.04
C LYS A 29 -19.66 -46.80 -10.57
N ASP A 30 -18.57 -46.70 -11.33
CA ASP A 30 -18.54 -46.63 -12.81
C ASP A 30 -19.42 -45.48 -13.37
N HIS A 31 -19.57 -44.40 -12.59
CA HIS A 31 -20.28 -43.18 -13.01
C HIS A 31 -19.34 -42.24 -13.78
N ARG A 32 -18.89 -42.66 -14.96
CA ARG A 32 -17.83 -41.96 -15.72
C ARG A 32 -18.12 -40.49 -15.99
N GLY A 33 -19.36 -40.15 -16.36
CA GLY A 33 -19.74 -38.74 -16.61
C GLY A 33 -19.66 -37.86 -15.36
N ALA A 34 -19.91 -38.41 -14.17
CA ALA A 34 -19.79 -37.67 -12.92
C ALA A 34 -18.33 -37.48 -12.49
N THR A 35 -17.45 -38.45 -12.78
CA THR A 35 -16.00 -38.30 -12.64
C THR A 35 -15.46 -37.20 -13.57
N GLU A 36 -15.86 -37.19 -14.84
CA GLU A 36 -15.47 -36.16 -15.81
C GLU A 36 -15.89 -34.76 -15.34
N ILE A 37 -17.13 -34.58 -14.88
CA ILE A 37 -17.61 -33.31 -14.30
C ILE A 37 -16.75 -32.90 -13.09
N THR A 38 -16.37 -33.84 -12.24
CA THR A 38 -15.57 -33.54 -11.04
C THR A 38 -14.16 -33.07 -11.42
N GLU A 39 -13.55 -33.68 -12.44
CA GLU A 39 -12.25 -33.25 -12.97
C GLU A 39 -12.33 -31.87 -13.64
N ASP A 40 -13.38 -31.61 -14.42
CA ASP A 40 -13.62 -30.31 -15.03
C ASP A 40 -13.78 -29.21 -13.96
N CYS A 41 -14.51 -29.49 -12.88
CA CYS A 41 -14.61 -28.59 -11.74
C CYS A 41 -13.25 -28.31 -11.10
N ARG A 42 -12.43 -29.34 -10.86
CA ARG A 42 -11.08 -29.18 -10.30
C ARG A 42 -10.19 -28.31 -11.20
N SER A 43 -10.22 -28.56 -12.51
CA SER A 43 -9.49 -27.77 -13.50
C SER A 43 -9.93 -26.31 -13.51
N ALA A 44 -11.24 -26.04 -13.52
CA ALA A 44 -11.79 -24.69 -13.50
C ALA A 44 -11.41 -23.92 -12.23
N ILE A 45 -11.50 -24.56 -11.06
CA ILE A 45 -11.11 -23.97 -9.76
C ILE A 45 -9.62 -23.63 -9.75
N SER A 46 -8.76 -24.55 -10.20
CA SER A 46 -7.31 -24.34 -10.29
C SER A 46 -6.96 -23.16 -11.21
N GLN A 47 -7.64 -23.05 -12.35
CA GLN A 47 -7.45 -21.93 -13.28
C GLN A 47 -7.89 -20.60 -12.67
N LEU A 48 -9.06 -20.55 -12.03
CA LEU A 48 -9.57 -19.34 -11.37
C LEU A 48 -8.59 -18.86 -10.29
N TRP A 49 -8.05 -19.79 -9.49
CA TRP A 49 -7.07 -19.46 -8.47
C TRP A 49 -5.79 -18.85 -9.06
N PHE A 50 -5.27 -19.45 -10.13
CA PHE A 50 -4.08 -18.91 -10.80
C PHE A 50 -4.30 -17.50 -11.36
N GLN A 51 -5.48 -17.22 -11.93
CA GLN A 51 -5.83 -15.89 -12.42
C GLN A 51 -5.96 -14.89 -11.26
N PHE A 52 -6.61 -15.28 -10.16
CA PHE A 52 -6.72 -14.44 -8.98
C PHE A 52 -5.34 -14.11 -8.36
N TYR A 53 -4.45 -15.10 -8.29
CA TYR A 53 -3.08 -14.89 -7.82
C TYR A 53 -2.32 -13.89 -8.70
N LYS A 54 -2.42 -14.00 -10.03
CA LYS A 54 -1.85 -13.01 -10.95
C LYS A 54 -2.43 -11.61 -10.72
N LEU A 55 -3.75 -11.50 -10.59
CA LEU A 55 -4.42 -10.23 -10.32
C LEU A 55 -3.91 -9.61 -9.01
N SER A 56 -3.75 -10.43 -7.96
CA SER A 56 -3.22 -9.99 -6.67
C SER A 56 -1.79 -9.43 -6.77
N LYS A 57 -0.93 -10.04 -7.59
CA LYS A 57 0.44 -9.56 -7.82
C LYS A 57 0.45 -8.21 -8.53
N VAL A 58 -0.38 -8.07 -9.56
CA VAL A 58 -0.53 -6.80 -10.30
C VAL A 58 -1.04 -5.72 -9.36
N TYR A 59 -2.08 -6.02 -8.58
CA TYR A 59 -2.63 -5.09 -7.59
C TYR A 59 -1.58 -4.65 -6.56
N LYS A 60 -0.84 -5.57 -5.95
CA LYS A 60 0.23 -5.24 -4.98
C LYS A 60 1.31 -4.35 -5.60
N LYS A 61 1.71 -4.61 -6.85
CA LYS A 61 2.70 -3.79 -7.55
C LYS A 61 2.16 -2.38 -7.83
N GLN A 62 0.89 -2.27 -8.22
CA GLN A 62 0.24 -1.00 -8.47
C GLN A 62 0.07 -0.18 -7.18
N GLU A 63 -0.26 -0.83 -6.06
CA GLU A 63 -0.36 -0.19 -4.75
C GLU A 63 0.99 0.38 -4.28
N ALA A 64 2.08 -0.38 -4.39
CA ALA A 64 3.43 0.13 -4.13
C ALA A 64 3.79 1.31 -5.05
N SER A 65 3.41 1.25 -6.32
CA SER A 65 3.59 2.38 -7.26
C SER A 65 2.80 3.62 -6.85
N HIS A 66 1.63 3.48 -6.23
CA HIS A 66 0.87 4.62 -5.72
C HIS A 66 1.55 5.26 -4.51
N GLU A 67 2.11 4.46 -3.60
CA GLU A 67 2.88 4.96 -2.46
C GLU A 67 4.16 5.68 -2.92
N ASP A 68 4.90 5.09 -3.87
CA ASP A 68 6.08 5.72 -4.48
C ASP A 68 5.73 7.04 -5.19
N PHE A 69 4.62 7.04 -5.94
CA PHE A 69 4.14 8.24 -6.63
C PHE A 69 3.72 9.33 -5.64
N PHE A 70 3.02 8.96 -4.57
CA PHE A 70 2.68 9.85 -3.47
C PHE A 70 3.93 10.46 -2.84
N ASN A 71 4.92 9.61 -2.48
CA ASN A 71 6.16 10.04 -1.86
C ASN A 71 6.92 11.04 -2.74
N ARG A 72 7.07 10.72 -4.04
CA ARG A 72 7.72 11.62 -5.01
C ARG A 72 6.98 12.95 -5.16
N ASN A 73 5.65 12.95 -5.14
CA ASN A 73 4.88 14.17 -5.25
C ASN A 73 5.01 15.06 -4.01
N VAL A 74 4.99 14.46 -2.81
CA VAL A 74 5.21 15.19 -1.56
C VAL A 74 6.62 15.76 -1.51
N GLU A 75 7.63 14.97 -1.87
CA GLU A 75 9.03 15.43 -1.94
C GLU A 75 9.19 16.58 -2.94
N ASN A 76 8.60 16.47 -4.13
CA ASN A 76 8.65 17.53 -5.14
C ASN A 76 7.96 18.81 -4.64
N LEU A 77 6.75 18.70 -4.09
CA LEU A 77 6.02 19.86 -3.59
C LEU A 77 6.76 20.56 -2.44
N LEU A 78 7.24 19.80 -1.46
CA LEU A 78 8.00 20.35 -0.33
C LEU A 78 9.36 20.92 -0.79
N GLY A 79 9.99 20.32 -1.80
CA GLY A 79 11.22 20.81 -2.42
C GLY A 79 11.02 22.16 -3.11
N GLU A 80 9.97 22.31 -3.93
CA GLU A 80 9.65 23.58 -4.59
C GLU A 80 9.31 24.69 -3.58
N LEU A 81 8.55 24.36 -2.53
CA LEU A 81 8.29 25.31 -1.42
C LEU A 81 9.58 25.73 -0.70
N LYS A 82 10.48 24.77 -0.44
CA LYS A 82 11.75 25.06 0.22
C LYS A 82 12.67 25.93 -0.64
N LYS A 83 12.69 25.67 -1.95
CA LYS A 83 13.47 26.43 -2.93
C LYS A 83 13.02 27.90 -2.99
N TYR A 84 11.72 28.15 -2.95
CA TYR A 84 11.20 29.52 -2.84
C TYR A 84 11.70 30.23 -1.58
N ASP A 85 11.65 29.57 -0.42
CA ASP A 85 12.16 30.12 0.83
C ASP A 85 13.68 30.38 0.78
N ASP A 86 14.46 29.51 0.14
CA ASP A 86 15.90 29.70 -0.07
C ASP A 86 16.18 30.90 -0.97
N GLU A 87 15.49 31.05 -2.10
CA GLU A 87 15.61 32.21 -3.00
C GLU A 87 15.28 33.53 -2.28
N CYS A 88 14.26 33.54 -1.42
CA CYS A 88 13.94 34.69 -0.59
C CYS A 88 15.02 34.98 0.45
N THR A 89 15.54 33.94 1.11
CA THR A 89 16.63 34.07 2.10
C THR A 89 17.89 34.64 1.47
N GLU A 90 18.29 34.17 0.29
CA GLU A 90 19.43 34.68 -0.45
C GLU A 90 19.29 36.17 -0.79
N ARG A 91 18.08 36.61 -1.16
CA ARG A 91 17.81 38.03 -1.47
C ARG A 91 17.84 38.93 -0.24
N HIS A 92 17.40 38.43 0.91
CA HIS A 92 17.27 39.22 2.14
C HIS A 92 18.49 39.10 3.07
N GLY A 93 19.44 38.21 2.78
CA GLY A 93 20.66 37.99 3.57
C GLY A 93 20.44 37.29 4.91
N GLN A 94 19.20 37.11 5.33
CA GLN A 94 18.75 36.33 6.47
C GLN A 94 17.41 35.69 6.12
N ALA A 95 17.10 34.55 6.73
CA ALA A 95 15.82 33.87 6.51
C ALA A 95 14.74 34.58 7.35
N PRO A 96 13.77 35.29 6.73
CA PRO A 96 12.75 36.00 7.49
C PRO A 96 11.79 35.06 8.21
N ASP A 97 11.21 35.52 9.32
CA ASP A 97 10.29 34.72 10.16
C ASP A 97 8.95 34.40 9.47
N TRP A 98 8.60 35.12 8.41
CA TRP A 98 7.38 34.88 7.63
C TRP A 98 7.57 33.82 6.54
N LEU A 99 8.80 33.35 6.29
CA LEU A 99 9.04 32.22 5.40
C LEU A 99 8.46 30.94 6.00
N LEU A 100 7.86 30.13 5.14
CA LEU A 100 7.07 28.98 5.55
C LEU A 100 7.88 28.02 6.42
N PHE A 101 9.09 27.65 5.99
CA PHE A 101 9.94 26.70 6.69
C PHE A 101 10.50 27.25 7.99
N ASN A 102 10.82 28.54 8.05
CA ASN A 102 11.28 29.17 9.29
C ASN A 102 10.15 29.27 10.32
N PHE A 103 8.97 29.68 9.87
CA PHE A 103 7.77 29.74 10.72
C PHE A 103 7.43 28.35 11.27
N LEU A 104 7.41 27.34 10.39
CA LEU A 104 7.08 25.97 10.77
C LEU A 104 8.13 25.34 11.68
N ASP A 105 9.43 25.51 11.41
CA ASP A 105 10.49 24.99 12.29
C ASP A 105 10.34 25.53 13.72
N ARG A 106 10.09 26.84 13.84
CA ARG A 106 9.82 27.48 15.13
C ARG A 106 8.59 26.88 15.81
N ALA A 107 7.46 26.82 15.11
CA ALA A 107 6.23 26.27 15.66
C ALA A 107 6.39 24.80 16.08
N ILE A 108 7.09 23.99 15.29
CA ILE A 108 7.36 22.57 15.57
C ILE A 108 8.21 22.43 16.84
N LYS A 109 9.26 23.25 16.99
CA LYS A 109 10.13 23.24 18.17
C LYS A 109 9.38 23.72 19.43
N GLU A 110 8.67 24.83 19.34
CA GLU A 110 7.90 25.40 20.45
C GLU A 110 6.81 24.46 20.98
N ASN A 111 6.24 23.61 20.10
CA ASN A 111 5.18 22.66 20.45
C ASN A 111 5.69 21.22 20.64
N ASN A 112 7.01 20.99 20.61
CA ASN A 112 7.62 19.67 20.75
C ASN A 112 7.08 18.63 19.74
N LEU A 113 6.85 19.06 18.49
CA LEU A 113 6.29 18.24 17.41
C LEU A 113 7.36 17.58 16.53
N SER A 114 8.65 17.79 16.83
CA SER A 114 9.77 17.31 16.01
C SER A 114 10.04 15.81 16.15
N ASN A 115 9.36 15.12 17.07
CA ASN A 115 9.61 13.71 17.42
C ASN A 115 11.10 13.42 17.70
N GLY A 116 11.81 14.35 18.32
CA GLY A 116 13.23 14.21 18.68
C GLY A 116 14.21 14.51 17.54
N ILE A 117 13.75 15.13 16.45
CA ILE A 117 14.62 15.54 15.34
C ILE A 117 15.02 17.01 15.51
N ASP A 118 16.32 17.26 15.65
CA ASP A 118 16.85 18.62 15.89
C ASP A 118 17.15 19.39 14.59
N HIS A 119 17.27 18.68 13.45
CA HIS A 119 17.57 19.31 12.17
C HIS A 119 16.33 19.99 11.56
N ALA A 120 16.32 21.32 11.50
CA ALA A 120 15.16 22.15 11.14
C ALA A 120 14.44 21.75 9.83
N THR A 121 15.18 21.51 8.75
CA THR A 121 14.58 21.09 7.48
C THR A 121 13.98 19.69 7.56
N ALA A 122 14.61 18.79 8.33
CA ALA A 122 14.20 17.40 8.43
C ALA A 122 12.98 17.26 9.35
N SER A 123 12.96 18.00 10.47
CA SER A 123 11.81 18.07 11.38
C SER A 123 10.58 18.64 10.66
N THR A 124 10.75 19.75 9.91
CA THR A 124 9.68 20.37 9.14
C THR A 124 9.16 19.46 8.02
N TRP A 125 10.06 18.82 7.27
CA TRP A 125 9.68 17.85 6.23
C TRP A 125 8.92 16.65 6.80
N MET A 126 9.44 16.04 7.87
CA MET A 126 8.80 14.88 8.46
C MET A 126 7.43 15.22 9.06
N TYR A 127 7.32 16.39 9.70
CA TYR A 127 6.06 16.87 10.23
C TYR A 127 5.01 17.09 9.13
N LEU A 128 5.33 17.86 8.09
CA LEU A 128 4.40 18.11 6.98
C LEU A 128 4.01 16.81 6.27
N ARG A 129 4.97 15.92 6.00
CA ARG A 129 4.71 14.61 5.41
C ARG A 129 3.76 13.78 6.28
N SER A 130 3.95 13.79 7.61
CA SER A 130 3.07 13.07 8.53
C SER A 130 1.64 13.58 8.51
N LEU A 131 1.44 14.91 8.39
CA LEU A 131 0.10 15.51 8.32
C LEU A 131 -0.62 15.07 7.04
N VAL A 132 0.08 15.10 5.91
CA VAL A 132 -0.47 14.67 4.62
C VAL A 132 -0.78 13.17 4.66
N ALA A 133 0.14 12.34 5.15
CA ALA A 133 -0.08 10.91 5.30
C ALA A 133 -1.29 10.60 6.22
N ALA A 134 -1.41 11.31 7.34
CA ALA A 134 -2.51 11.14 8.28
C ALA A 134 -3.88 11.53 7.69
N ASP A 135 -3.96 12.63 6.93
CA ASP A 135 -5.21 13.01 6.22
C ASP A 135 -5.59 11.96 5.17
N LEU A 136 -4.63 11.49 4.38
CA LEU A 136 -4.88 10.46 3.36
C LEU A 136 -5.28 9.11 3.96
N GLN A 137 -4.66 8.70 5.07
CA GLN A 137 -5.06 7.51 5.82
C GLN A 137 -6.48 7.63 6.38
N LYS A 138 -6.84 8.78 6.95
CA LYS A 138 -8.23 9.04 7.41
C LYS A 138 -9.26 8.94 6.28
N ARG A 139 -8.88 9.31 5.06
CA ARG A 139 -9.73 9.20 3.86
C ARG A 139 -9.68 7.84 3.17
N GLY A 140 -8.87 6.90 3.66
CA GLY A 140 -8.67 5.59 3.04
C GLY A 140 -7.91 5.62 1.71
N LEU A 141 -7.18 6.71 1.42
CA LEU A 141 -6.42 6.93 0.19
C LEU A 141 -4.96 6.48 0.30
N LEU A 142 -4.46 6.35 1.52
CA LEU A 142 -3.15 5.79 1.86
C LEU A 142 -3.38 4.73 2.94
N LYS A 143 -2.66 3.60 2.88
CA LYS A 143 -2.78 2.52 3.87
C LYS A 143 -1.70 2.60 4.94
#